data_AF-A0A0J9EWN3-F1
#
_entry.id   AF-A0A0J9EWN3-F1
#
_cell.length_a   1.000
_cell.length_b   1.000
_cell.length_c   1.000
_cell.angle_alpha   90.00
_cell.angle_beta   90.00
_cell.angle_gamma   90.00
#
_symmetry.space_group_name_H-M   'P 1'
#
loop_
_entity.id
_entity.type
_entity.pdbx_description
1 polymer ?
#
loop_
_entity_poly.entity_id
_entity_poly.type
_entity_poly.pdbx_seq_one_letter_code
_entity_poly.pdbx_strand_id
1 'polypeptide(L)'
;VVDPAIVIEGGKNKDKEPPYGADILRLWVSSVDYSTDVPLGGNILKQMADIYRKIRNTARFLIGNLHDFDPEKDAVSYEELPDLDRYMLHRITEVFTEIKDAFDQFQFFRFFQTVQNFCVVDLSNFYLDIAKDRLYISADNAFRRRSCQTVLAVALENLAKAIAPVLCHMAEDIWQNLPYATPYSSVFESGWVKLEENWKQPELAKFWQKLREIRAEVNQVMEKARKEKMIGSSLEAKVLLYVSDENFRKQLEQINPSTTELKQHNGVDQLRYLFICSQVELLETPNKLKGLEYSDESEDLGIGVVKADGEKCDRCWNYSVHVGESTEDPTICERCVAALAGEF
;
A
#
# COMPACT_ATOMS: atom_id res chain seq x y z
N VAL A 1 8.74 -27.28 28.21
CA VAL A 1 8.96 -25.92 28.75
C VAL A 1 10.01 -25.26 27.88
N VAL A 2 9.67 -24.14 27.25
CA VAL A 2 10.61 -23.35 26.43
C VAL A 2 11.28 -22.34 27.36
N ASP A 3 12.62 -22.29 27.35
CA ASP A 3 13.37 -21.31 28.12
C ASP A 3 13.34 -19.95 27.39
N PRO A 4 12.81 -18.86 28.00
CA PRO A 4 12.79 -17.54 27.39
C PRO A 4 14.18 -17.04 26.97
N ALA A 5 15.24 -17.39 27.71
CA ALA A 5 16.60 -16.98 27.37
C ALA A 5 17.06 -17.60 26.04
N ILE A 6 16.70 -18.86 25.79
CA ILE A 6 16.99 -19.53 24.51
C ILE A 6 16.28 -18.83 23.34
N VAL A 7 15.06 -18.32 23.54
CA VAL A 7 14.34 -17.60 22.49
C VAL A 7 14.97 -16.23 22.23
N ILE A 8 15.36 -15.52 23.28
CA ILE A 8 15.91 -14.15 23.17
C ILE A 8 17.34 -14.18 22.61
N GLU A 9 18.22 -14.99 23.21
CA GLU A 9 19.66 -15.00 22.97
C GLU A 9 20.11 -16.09 21.98
N GLY A 10 19.21 -17.02 21.66
CA GLY A 10 19.48 -18.21 20.86
C GLY A 10 19.98 -19.38 21.69
N GLY A 11 19.81 -20.59 21.16
CA GLY A 11 20.28 -21.82 21.77
C GLY A 11 21.72 -22.18 21.39
N LYS A 12 22.18 -23.35 21.86
CA LYS A 12 23.51 -23.88 21.53
C LYS A 12 23.68 -24.12 20.03
N ASN A 13 22.60 -24.49 19.35
CA ASN A 13 22.56 -24.64 17.89
C ASN A 13 21.70 -23.53 17.29
N LYS A 14 22.33 -22.44 16.86
CA LYS A 14 21.65 -21.25 16.33
C LYS A 14 20.87 -21.50 15.02
N ASP A 15 21.21 -22.54 14.27
CA ASP A 15 20.46 -22.90 13.06
C ASP A 15 19.08 -23.49 13.42
N LYS A 16 18.98 -24.15 14.57
CA LYS A 16 17.72 -24.72 15.09
C LYS A 16 17.00 -23.79 16.05
N GLU A 17 17.76 -23.02 16.83
CA GLU A 17 17.30 -22.13 17.89
C GLU A 17 17.94 -20.75 17.70
N PRO A 18 17.54 -20.00 16.66
CA PRO A 18 18.11 -18.69 16.40
C PRO A 18 17.71 -17.68 17.49
N PRO A 19 18.53 -16.63 17.70
CA PRO A 19 18.17 -15.52 18.57
C PRO A 19 17.01 -14.73 17.95
N TYR A 20 15.79 -14.93 18.45
CA TYR A 20 14.61 -14.23 17.97
C TYR A 20 14.48 -12.81 18.58
N GLY A 21 15.04 -12.60 19.77
CA GLY A 21 14.93 -11.35 20.52
C GLY A 21 13.63 -11.22 21.31
N ALA A 22 13.62 -10.26 22.25
CA ALA A 22 12.53 -10.09 23.21
C ALA A 22 11.18 -9.71 22.58
N ASP A 23 11.20 -8.90 21.52
CA ASP A 23 9.97 -8.48 20.82
C ASP A 23 9.19 -9.66 20.24
N ILE A 24 9.86 -10.75 19.82
CA ILE A 24 9.18 -11.93 19.29
C ILE A 24 8.37 -12.65 20.36
N LEU A 25 8.90 -12.74 21.58
CA LEU A 25 8.14 -13.30 22.72
C LEU A 25 6.95 -12.40 23.06
N ARG A 26 7.14 -11.08 23.10
CA ARG A 26 6.04 -10.14 23.37
C ARG A 26 4.96 -10.21 22.29
N LEU A 27 5.35 -10.32 21.03
CA LEU A 27 4.43 -10.50 19.91
C LEU A 27 3.64 -11.80 20.05
N TRP A 28 4.31 -12.91 20.39
CA TRP A 28 3.63 -14.18 20.68
C TRP A 28 2.60 -14.02 21.80
N VAL A 29 2.97 -13.41 22.93
CA VAL A 29 2.03 -13.15 24.04
C VAL A 29 0.82 -12.35 23.58
N SER A 30 1.01 -11.34 22.72
CA SER A 30 -0.11 -10.57 22.19
C SER A 30 -1.01 -11.38 21.24
N SER A 31 -0.50 -12.46 20.63
CA SER A 31 -1.23 -13.23 19.62
C SER A 31 -2.18 -14.30 20.18
N VAL A 32 -2.05 -14.64 21.47
CA VAL A 32 -2.74 -15.78 22.09
C VAL A 32 -3.89 -15.36 23.01
N ASP A 33 -4.86 -16.26 23.19
CA ASP A 33 -5.90 -16.12 24.21
C ASP A 33 -5.35 -16.50 25.58
N TYR A 34 -4.94 -15.50 26.36
CA TYR A 34 -4.34 -15.67 27.68
C TYR A 34 -5.32 -16.21 28.75
N SER A 35 -6.62 -16.35 28.44
CA SER A 35 -7.59 -16.94 29.37
C SER A 35 -7.48 -18.47 29.47
N THR A 36 -6.69 -19.09 28.58
CA THR A 36 -6.50 -20.54 28.51
C THR A 36 -5.01 -20.89 28.46
N ASP A 37 -4.69 -22.19 28.53
CA ASP A 37 -3.33 -22.67 28.32
C ASP A 37 -2.91 -22.41 26.86
N VAL A 38 -1.77 -21.74 26.69
CA VAL A 38 -1.28 -21.29 25.37
C VAL A 38 -0.07 -22.11 24.91
N PRO A 39 -0.05 -22.58 23.64
CA PRO A 39 1.07 -23.35 23.13
C PRO A 39 2.26 -22.43 22.78
N LEU A 40 3.48 -22.91 23.06
CA LEU A 40 4.72 -22.29 22.61
C LEU A 40 5.69 -23.36 22.12
N GLY A 41 6.23 -23.15 20.91
CA GLY A 41 7.19 -24.07 20.28
C GLY A 41 7.86 -23.45 19.05
N GLY A 42 8.86 -24.15 18.49
CA GLY A 42 9.71 -23.61 17.42
C GLY A 42 8.95 -23.14 16.17
N ASN A 43 7.90 -23.86 15.75
CA ASN A 43 7.09 -23.46 14.59
C ASN A 43 6.32 -22.15 14.84
N ILE A 44 5.79 -21.97 16.06
CA ILE A 44 5.09 -20.74 16.47
C ILE A 44 6.06 -19.57 16.49
N LEU A 45 7.25 -19.75 17.09
CA LEU A 45 8.29 -18.72 17.11
C LEU A 45 8.73 -18.32 15.69
N LYS A 46 8.89 -19.29 14.79
CA LYS A 46 9.21 -19.02 13.39
C LYS A 46 8.11 -18.20 12.70
N GLN A 47 6.84 -18.53 12.93
CA GLN A 47 5.71 -17.77 12.40
C GLN A 47 5.69 -16.33 12.96
N MET A 48 5.94 -16.14 14.26
CA MET A 48 6.05 -14.81 14.86
C MET A 48 7.20 -14.01 14.29
N ALA A 49 8.35 -14.64 14.03
CA ALA A 49 9.49 -14.01 13.37
C ALA A 49 9.17 -13.56 11.94
N ASP A 50 8.42 -14.36 11.19
CA ASP A 50 7.95 -13.98 9.86
C ASP A 50 7.01 -12.78 9.88
N ILE A 51 6.09 -12.70 10.86
CA ILE A 51 5.17 -11.57 11.02
C ILE A 51 5.94 -10.32 11.46
N TYR A 52 6.80 -10.43 12.47
CA TYR A 52 7.70 -9.36 12.90
C TYR A 52 8.51 -8.80 11.73
N ARG A 53 9.08 -9.67 10.89
CA ARG A 53 9.83 -9.26 9.69
C ARG A 53 8.96 -8.52 8.68
N LYS A 54 7.68 -8.89 8.51
CA LYS A 54 6.74 -8.16 7.63
C LYS A 54 6.45 -6.76 8.16
N ILE A 55 6.20 -6.61 9.47
CA ILE A 55 6.00 -5.30 10.11
C ILE A 55 7.27 -4.45 9.93
N ARG A 56 8.44 -4.99 10.26
CA ARG A 56 9.73 -4.29 10.10
C ARG A 56 10.00 -3.88 8.66
N ASN A 57 9.75 -4.76 7.68
CA ASN A 57 9.95 -4.45 6.27
C ASN A 57 9.00 -3.35 5.77
N THR A 58 7.77 -3.32 6.28
CA THR A 58 6.80 -2.27 5.98
C THR A 58 7.32 -0.94 6.51
N ALA A 59 7.70 -0.87 7.79
CA ALA A 59 8.28 0.34 8.39
C ALA A 59 9.56 0.79 7.65
N ARG A 60 10.44 -0.14 7.28
CA ARG A 60 11.65 0.15 6.48
C ARG A 60 11.32 0.76 5.13
N PHE A 61 10.27 0.28 4.45
CA PHE A 61 9.82 0.86 3.18
C PHE A 61 9.32 2.29 3.38
N LEU A 62 8.53 2.55 4.43
CA LEU A 62 8.05 3.88 4.78
C LEU A 62 9.24 4.83 5.03
N ILE A 63 10.18 4.46 5.92
CA ILE A 63 11.38 5.26 6.24
C ILE A 63 12.19 5.57 4.97
N GLY A 64 12.46 4.55 4.14
CA GLY A 64 13.27 4.73 2.93
C GLY A 64 12.65 5.70 1.92
N ASN A 65 11.32 5.81 1.89
CA ASN A 65 10.60 6.72 1.02
C ASN A 65 10.35 8.10 1.64
N LEU A 66 10.87 8.36 2.84
CA LEU A 66 10.73 9.64 3.56
C LEU A 66 12.08 10.36 3.75
N HIS A 67 13.18 9.83 3.19
CA HIS A 67 14.55 10.32 3.43
C HIS A 67 14.79 11.80 3.04
N ASP A 68 13.96 12.35 2.16
CA ASP A 68 14.01 13.72 1.66
C ASP A 68 12.70 14.50 1.95
N PHE A 69 11.92 14.04 2.92
CA PHE A 69 10.65 14.63 3.32
C PHE A 69 10.79 15.36 4.65
N ASP A 70 10.44 16.65 4.65
CA ASP A 70 10.32 17.48 5.83
C ASP A 70 8.83 17.79 6.09
N PRO A 71 8.19 17.21 7.13
CA PRO A 71 6.78 17.43 7.41
C PRO A 71 6.39 18.90 7.61
N GLU A 72 7.31 19.79 8.01
CA GLU A 72 7.00 21.20 8.19
C GLU A 72 6.93 21.97 6.86
N LYS A 73 7.58 21.45 5.81
CA LYS A 73 7.71 22.13 4.51
C LYS A 73 6.95 21.45 3.39
N ASP A 74 6.97 20.12 3.39
CA ASP A 74 6.57 19.29 2.27
C ASP A 74 5.19 18.65 2.48
N ALA A 75 4.65 18.69 3.69
CA ALA A 75 3.35 18.11 3.98
C ALA A 75 2.24 18.81 3.20
N VAL A 76 1.36 18.02 2.61
CA VAL A 76 0.20 18.48 1.83
C VAL A 76 -1.03 18.54 2.73
N SER A 77 -1.85 19.59 2.60
CA SER A 77 -3.06 19.71 3.41
C SER A 77 -4.08 18.63 3.04
N TYR A 78 -4.92 18.23 4.00
CA TYR A 78 -5.89 17.17 3.81
C TYR A 78 -6.84 17.42 2.62
N GLU A 79 -7.23 18.67 2.41
CA GLU A 79 -8.15 19.11 1.37
C GLU A 79 -7.56 19.00 -0.03
N GLU A 80 -6.24 19.06 -0.14
CA GLU A 80 -5.50 18.92 -1.41
C GLU A 80 -5.18 17.47 -1.71
N LEU A 81 -5.19 16.57 -0.72
CA LEU A 81 -4.83 15.17 -0.93
C LEU A 81 -5.75 14.47 -1.96
N PRO A 82 -5.17 13.66 -2.87
CA PRO A 82 -5.93 12.76 -3.72
C PRO A 82 -6.87 11.82 -2.93
N ASP A 83 -7.92 11.33 -3.58
CA ASP A 83 -8.92 10.49 -2.94
C ASP A 83 -8.33 9.18 -2.41
N LEU A 84 -7.32 8.60 -3.08
CA LEU A 84 -6.58 7.43 -2.60
C LEU A 84 -5.89 7.71 -1.26
N ASP A 85 -5.29 8.90 -1.13
CA ASP A 85 -4.57 9.34 0.06
C ASP A 85 -5.53 9.63 1.21
N ARG A 86 -6.65 10.31 0.91
CA ARG A 86 -7.73 10.55 1.88
C ARG A 86 -8.39 9.25 2.34
N TYR A 87 -8.59 8.29 1.44
CA TYR A 87 -9.05 6.95 1.77
C TYR A 87 -8.08 6.23 2.71
N MET A 88 -6.77 6.32 2.45
CA MET A 88 -5.78 5.68 3.33
C MET A 88 -5.75 6.31 4.72
N LEU A 89 -5.92 7.63 4.83
CA LEU A 89 -6.07 8.31 6.14
C LEU A 89 -7.36 7.89 6.88
N HIS A 90 -8.45 7.69 6.15
CA HIS A 90 -9.65 7.08 6.71
C HIS A 90 -9.38 5.68 7.25
N ARG A 91 -8.72 4.83 6.46
CA ARG A 91 -8.39 3.46 6.85
C ARG A 91 -7.45 3.43 8.06
N ILE A 92 -6.47 4.32 8.11
CA ILE A 92 -5.59 4.56 9.28
C ILE A 92 -6.45 4.88 10.51
N THR A 93 -7.43 5.76 10.38
CA THR A 93 -8.33 6.13 11.49
C THR A 93 -9.08 4.92 12.03
N GLU A 94 -9.64 4.08 11.16
CA GLU A 94 -10.33 2.85 11.57
C GLU A 94 -9.37 1.87 12.28
N VAL A 95 -8.20 1.63 11.69
CA VAL A 95 -7.19 0.69 12.20
C VAL A 95 -6.72 1.09 13.60
N PHE A 96 -6.33 2.34 13.79
CA PHE A 96 -5.78 2.78 15.08
C PHE A 96 -6.87 3.00 16.14
N THR A 97 -8.12 3.23 15.73
CA THR A 97 -9.27 3.15 16.65
C THR A 97 -9.47 1.71 17.12
N GLU A 98 -9.47 0.72 16.21
CA GLU A 98 -9.60 -0.68 16.58
C GLU A 98 -8.46 -1.16 17.49
N ILE A 99 -7.22 -0.75 17.19
CA ILE A 99 -6.07 -1.05 18.05
C ILE A 99 -6.26 -0.47 19.44
N LYS A 100 -6.69 0.79 19.55
CA LYS A 100 -6.96 1.43 20.84
C LYS A 100 -8.02 0.64 21.62
N ASP A 101 -9.13 0.30 20.98
CA ASP A 101 -10.21 -0.47 21.61
C ASP A 101 -9.73 -1.87 22.07
N ALA A 102 -8.87 -2.51 21.28
CA ALA A 102 -8.25 -3.78 21.64
C ALA A 102 -7.39 -3.66 22.91
N PHE A 103 -6.62 -2.57 23.07
CA PHE A 103 -5.87 -2.31 24.30
C PHE A 103 -6.78 -2.01 25.49
N ASP A 104 -7.80 -1.16 25.32
CA ASP A 104 -8.74 -0.79 26.39
C ASP A 104 -9.52 -1.99 26.93
N GLN A 105 -9.79 -2.98 26.07
CA GLN A 105 -10.51 -4.21 26.42
C GLN A 105 -9.56 -5.38 26.77
N PHE A 106 -8.25 -5.15 26.80
CA PHE A 106 -7.23 -6.19 26.99
C PHE A 106 -7.29 -7.32 25.95
N GLN A 107 -7.86 -7.08 24.77
CA GLN A 107 -7.97 -8.04 23.67
C GLN A 107 -6.74 -7.97 22.75
N PHE A 108 -5.55 -8.27 23.27
CA PHE A 108 -4.29 -8.12 22.54
C PHE A 108 -4.21 -8.93 21.23
N PHE A 109 -4.93 -10.05 21.13
CA PHE A 109 -4.99 -10.84 19.90
C PHE A 109 -5.61 -10.07 18.74
N ARG A 110 -6.56 -9.16 19.04
CA ARG A 110 -7.14 -8.26 18.04
C ARG A 110 -6.12 -7.23 17.59
N PHE A 111 -5.37 -6.62 18.53
CA PHE A 111 -4.25 -5.75 18.18
C PHE A 111 -3.27 -6.45 17.22
N PHE A 112 -2.87 -7.68 17.55
CA PHE A 112 -1.98 -8.48 16.72
C PHE A 112 -2.53 -8.68 15.30
N GLN A 113 -3.79 -9.11 15.19
CA GLN A 113 -4.46 -9.31 13.90
C GLN A 113 -4.60 -8.01 13.10
N THR A 114 -5.01 -6.92 13.76
CA THR A 114 -5.22 -5.61 13.12
C THR A 114 -3.90 -5.03 12.62
N VAL A 115 -2.82 -5.07 13.39
CA VAL A 115 -1.49 -4.59 12.94
C VAL A 115 -0.97 -5.43 11.78
N GLN A 116 -1.09 -6.76 11.86
CA GLN A 116 -0.66 -7.64 10.78
C GLN A 116 -1.44 -7.36 9.49
N ASN A 117 -2.77 -7.24 9.58
CA ASN A 117 -3.62 -6.96 8.42
C ASN A 117 -3.34 -5.58 7.84
N PHE A 118 -3.14 -4.55 8.68
CA PHE A 118 -2.81 -3.22 8.20
C PHE A 118 -1.48 -3.20 7.42
N CYS A 119 -0.43 -3.80 7.96
CA CYS A 119 0.88 -3.84 7.29
C CYS A 119 0.83 -4.63 5.98
N VAL A 120 0.14 -5.78 5.96
CA VAL A 120 0.14 -6.69 4.79
C VAL A 120 -0.89 -6.27 3.75
N VAL A 121 -2.15 -6.11 4.16
CA VAL A 121 -3.29 -5.98 3.25
C VAL A 121 -3.51 -4.54 2.82
N ASP A 122 -3.49 -3.59 3.76
CA ASP A 122 -3.80 -2.18 3.47
C ASP A 122 -2.56 -1.43 2.95
N LEU A 123 -1.41 -1.61 3.60
CA LEU A 123 -0.16 -0.99 3.17
C LEU A 123 0.53 -1.78 2.04
N SER A 124 1.14 -2.93 2.34
CA SER A 124 2.05 -3.61 1.41
C SER A 124 1.37 -4.04 0.10
N ASN A 125 0.21 -4.70 0.17
CA ASN A 125 -0.45 -5.29 -1.01
C ASN A 125 -1.28 -4.29 -1.82
N PHE A 126 -1.58 -3.12 -1.24
CA PHE A 126 -2.47 -2.14 -1.84
C PHE A 126 -1.78 -0.78 -1.96
N TYR A 127 -1.72 0.00 -0.87
CA TYR A 127 -1.31 1.40 -0.94
C TYR A 127 0.14 1.58 -1.40
N LEU A 128 1.07 0.85 -0.78
CA LEU A 128 2.50 0.96 -1.10
C LEU A 128 2.83 0.40 -2.49
N ASP A 129 2.06 -0.58 -2.97
CA ASP A 129 2.27 -1.13 -4.31
C ASP A 129 1.85 -0.15 -5.40
N ILE A 130 0.72 0.54 -5.22
CA ILE A 130 0.28 1.65 -6.08
C ILE A 130 1.27 2.82 -5.99
N ALA A 131 1.70 3.15 -4.77
CA ALA A 131 2.52 4.32 -4.51
C ALA A 131 3.92 4.25 -5.15
N LYS A 132 4.43 3.07 -5.50
CA LYS A 132 5.75 2.93 -6.15
C LYS A 132 5.88 3.77 -7.42
N ASP A 133 4.82 3.84 -8.23
CA ASP A 133 4.84 4.67 -9.45
C ASP A 133 5.13 6.13 -9.09
N ARG A 134 4.36 6.73 -8.18
CA ARG A 134 4.57 8.15 -7.84
C ARG A 134 5.82 8.40 -6.99
N LEU A 135 6.22 7.46 -6.14
CA LEU A 135 7.42 7.62 -5.29
C LEU A 135 8.71 7.55 -6.09
N TYR A 136 8.77 6.70 -7.12
CA TYR A 136 10.00 6.45 -7.89
C TYR A 136 10.04 7.19 -9.22
N ILE A 137 8.89 7.54 -9.79
CA ILE A 137 8.81 8.11 -11.13
C ILE A 137 8.63 9.63 -11.10
N SER A 138 7.86 10.18 -10.17
CA SER A 138 7.66 11.64 -10.12
C SER A 138 8.94 12.38 -9.72
N ALA A 139 9.03 13.66 -10.04
CA ALA A 139 10.10 14.53 -9.57
C ALA A 139 10.09 14.67 -8.04
N ASP A 140 11.24 14.99 -7.45
CA ASP A 140 11.46 14.97 -6.00
C ASP A 140 10.42 15.82 -5.23
N ASN A 141 10.13 17.03 -5.75
CA ASN A 141 9.19 17.98 -5.16
C ASN A 141 7.81 17.97 -5.82
N ALA A 142 7.51 16.99 -6.67
CA ALA A 142 6.21 16.91 -7.33
C ALA A 142 5.09 16.66 -6.32
N PHE A 143 3.95 17.33 -6.53
CA PHE A 143 2.76 17.18 -5.70
C PHE A 143 2.36 15.70 -5.51
N ARG A 144 2.36 14.90 -6.58
CA ARG A 144 2.02 13.46 -6.54
C ARG A 144 2.88 12.68 -5.55
N ARG A 145 4.15 13.06 -5.41
CA ARG A 145 5.11 12.42 -4.50
C ARG A 145 4.95 12.94 -3.07
N ARG A 146 4.82 14.26 -2.89
CA ARG A 146 4.65 14.88 -1.57
C ARG A 146 3.32 14.53 -0.91
N SER A 147 2.23 14.41 -1.67
CA SER A 147 0.93 13.93 -1.15
C SER A 147 1.06 12.50 -0.59
N CYS A 148 1.78 11.63 -1.28
CA CYS A 148 2.07 10.27 -0.82
C CYS A 148 2.89 10.29 0.47
N GLN A 149 4.01 11.02 0.48
CA GLN A 149 4.93 11.07 1.62
C GLN A 149 4.24 11.61 2.87
N THR A 150 3.32 12.56 2.72
CA THR A 150 2.48 13.05 3.83
C THR A 150 1.76 11.90 4.53
N VAL A 151 1.09 11.02 3.76
CA VAL A 151 0.38 9.86 4.31
C VAL A 151 1.34 8.79 4.83
N LEU A 152 2.49 8.57 4.17
CA LEU A 152 3.51 7.63 4.64
C LEU A 152 4.06 8.04 6.01
N ALA A 153 4.29 9.34 6.24
CA ALA A 153 4.76 9.88 7.51
C ALA A 153 3.73 9.63 8.63
N VAL A 154 2.44 9.93 8.37
CA VAL A 154 1.34 9.63 9.29
C VAL A 154 1.26 8.14 9.61
N ALA A 155 1.35 7.27 8.60
CA ALA A 155 1.31 5.82 8.79
C ALA A 155 2.48 5.32 9.62
N LEU A 156 3.70 5.82 9.39
CA LEU A 156 4.91 5.41 10.08
C LEU A 156 4.90 5.80 11.55
N GLU A 157 4.60 7.06 11.86
CA GLU A 157 4.53 7.55 13.23
C GLU A 157 3.44 6.83 14.03
N ASN A 158 2.24 6.68 13.46
CA ASN A 158 1.15 6.00 14.16
C ASN A 158 1.44 4.50 14.33
N LEU A 159 2.09 3.85 13.36
CA LEU A 159 2.54 2.47 13.51
C LEU A 159 3.55 2.34 14.66
N ALA A 160 4.57 3.21 14.73
CA ALA A 160 5.57 3.19 15.80
C ALA A 160 4.92 3.34 17.19
N LYS A 161 4.03 4.33 17.35
CA LYS A 161 3.28 4.58 18.60
C LYS A 161 2.40 3.39 18.99
N ALA A 162 1.65 2.85 18.04
CA ALA A 162 0.68 1.78 18.30
C ALA A 162 1.36 0.45 18.66
N ILE A 163 2.52 0.14 18.08
CA ILE A 163 3.22 -1.12 18.38
C ILE A 163 4.12 -1.01 19.62
N ALA A 164 4.46 0.20 20.08
CA ALA A 164 5.36 0.42 21.23
C ALA A 164 5.03 -0.38 22.50
N PRO A 165 3.75 -0.59 22.90
CA PRO A 165 3.42 -1.41 24.07
C PRO A 165 3.79 -2.89 23.94
N VAL A 166 3.94 -3.42 22.72
CA VAL A 166 4.22 -4.84 22.46
C VAL A 166 5.60 -5.03 21.84
N LEU A 167 5.90 -4.33 20.75
CA LEU A 167 7.15 -4.38 19.99
C LEU A 167 8.05 -3.19 20.39
N CYS A 168 8.40 -3.11 21.67
CA CYS A 168 9.05 -1.94 22.25
C CYS A 168 10.39 -1.60 21.58
N HIS A 169 11.20 -2.61 21.24
CA HIS A 169 12.50 -2.36 20.63
C HIS A 169 12.35 -1.95 19.16
N MET A 170 11.43 -2.58 18.41
CA MET A 170 11.14 -2.16 17.03
C MET A 170 10.55 -0.76 16.96
N ALA A 171 9.61 -0.42 17.85
CA ALA A 171 8.99 0.90 17.88
C ALA A 171 10.03 2.00 18.10
N GLU A 172 10.94 1.79 19.07
CA GLU A 172 12.02 2.72 19.35
C GLU A 172 13.03 2.77 18.19
N ASP A 173 13.40 1.63 17.58
CA ASP A 173 14.26 1.57 16.39
C ASP A 173 13.66 2.36 15.22
N ILE A 174 12.35 2.26 15.00
CA ILE A 174 11.65 3.07 13.99
C ILE A 174 11.74 4.57 14.34
N TRP A 175 11.45 4.93 15.59
CA TRP A 175 11.42 6.32 16.04
C TRP A 175 12.79 7.01 15.91
N GLN A 176 13.85 6.34 16.34
CA GLN A 176 15.23 6.84 16.23
C GLN A 176 15.71 7.00 14.78
N ASN A 177 15.05 6.33 13.82
CA ASN A 177 15.38 6.38 12.40
C ASN A 177 14.34 7.15 11.58
N LEU A 178 13.47 7.95 12.21
CA LEU A 178 12.65 8.91 11.47
C LEU A 178 13.58 9.91 10.75
N PRO A 179 13.36 10.17 9.44
CA PRO A 179 14.25 11.03 8.66
C PRO A 179 14.01 12.53 8.88
N TYR A 180 13.10 12.88 9.80
CA TYR A 180 12.75 14.24 10.17
C TYR A 180 12.70 14.38 11.71
N ALA A 181 12.81 15.62 12.18
CA ALA A 181 12.79 15.90 13.60
C ALA A 181 11.40 15.64 14.20
N THR A 182 11.37 15.14 15.43
CA THR A 182 10.16 15.10 16.26
C THR A 182 10.43 15.81 17.58
N PRO A 183 9.41 16.31 18.29
CA PRO A 183 9.61 16.96 19.58
C PRO A 183 10.03 16.00 20.71
N TYR A 184 10.09 14.69 20.44
CA TYR A 184 10.34 13.64 21.42
C TYR A 184 11.57 12.83 21.06
N SER A 185 12.41 12.53 22.05
CA SER A 185 13.61 11.73 21.82
C SER A 185 13.30 10.25 21.73
N SER A 186 12.18 9.79 22.31
CA SER A 186 11.75 8.39 22.27
C SER A 186 10.26 8.27 21.94
N VAL A 187 9.86 7.15 21.32
CA VAL A 187 8.44 6.89 21.03
C VAL A 187 7.61 6.86 22.33
N PHE A 188 8.20 6.44 23.44
CA PHE A 188 7.54 6.34 24.75
C PHE A 188 7.23 7.69 25.38
N GLU A 189 7.82 8.78 24.88
CA GLU A 189 7.52 10.15 25.30
C GLU A 189 6.38 10.77 24.44
N SER A 190 6.10 10.18 23.27
CA SER A 190 5.25 10.79 22.25
C SER A 190 3.74 10.66 22.48
N GLY A 191 3.33 9.83 23.45
CA GLY A 191 1.94 9.56 23.77
C GLY A 191 1.26 8.61 22.76
N TRP A 192 -0.07 8.59 22.77
CA TRP A 192 -0.85 7.73 21.87
C TRP A 192 -0.97 8.33 20.46
N VAL A 193 -1.47 7.54 19.51
CA VAL A 193 -1.72 7.97 18.13
C VAL A 193 -2.62 9.21 18.08
N LYS A 194 -2.35 10.10 17.12
CA LYS A 194 -3.19 11.27 16.84
C LYS A 194 -3.95 11.02 15.55
N LEU A 195 -5.27 11.12 15.62
CA LEU A 195 -6.18 10.93 14.49
C LEU A 195 -7.03 12.19 14.36
N GLU A 196 -7.08 12.75 13.16
CA GLU A 196 -7.89 13.94 12.89
C GLU A 196 -9.32 13.55 12.54
N GLU A 197 -10.30 14.32 13.01
CA GLU A 197 -11.71 14.00 12.80
C GLU A 197 -12.10 14.06 11.31
N ASN A 198 -11.48 14.97 10.54
CA ASN A 198 -11.74 15.14 9.11
C ASN A 198 -11.28 13.94 8.25
N TRP A 199 -10.45 13.05 8.79
CA TRP A 199 -10.04 11.81 8.11
C TRP A 199 -11.19 10.78 8.04
N LYS A 200 -12.25 10.93 8.84
CA LYS A 200 -13.41 10.03 8.80
C LYS A 200 -14.29 10.32 7.57
N GLN A 201 -14.10 9.53 6.50
CA GLN A 201 -14.83 9.63 5.24
C GLN A 201 -15.54 8.32 4.88
N PRO A 202 -16.66 7.96 5.55
CA PRO A 202 -17.32 6.67 5.34
C PRO A 202 -17.86 6.47 3.92
N GLU A 203 -18.33 7.53 3.25
CA GLU A 203 -18.82 7.40 1.87
C GLU A 203 -17.67 7.18 0.87
N LEU A 204 -16.53 7.85 1.07
CA LEU A 204 -15.31 7.59 0.31
C LEU A 204 -14.83 6.16 0.53
N ALA A 205 -14.89 5.67 1.78
CA ALA A 205 -14.51 4.31 2.13
C ALA A 205 -15.32 3.25 1.38
N LYS A 206 -16.65 3.43 1.29
CA LYS A 206 -17.54 2.54 0.51
C LYS A 206 -17.16 2.51 -0.97
N PHE A 207 -16.87 3.69 -1.55
CA PHE A 207 -16.44 3.79 -2.94
C PHE A 207 -15.13 3.01 -3.19
N TRP A 208 -14.12 3.24 -2.34
CA TRP A 208 -12.83 2.56 -2.45
C TRP A 208 -12.89 1.07 -2.11
N GLN A 209 -13.82 0.64 -1.25
CA GLN A 209 -14.06 -0.78 -1.00
C GLN A 209 -14.50 -1.48 -2.29
N LYS A 210 -15.46 -0.92 -3.03
CA LYS A 210 -15.90 -1.44 -4.32
C LYS A 210 -14.76 -1.45 -5.35
N LEU A 211 -13.91 -0.42 -5.36
CA LEU A 211 -12.70 -0.40 -6.20
C LEU A 211 -11.70 -1.51 -5.85
N ARG A 212 -11.52 -1.83 -4.56
CA ARG A 212 -10.64 -2.92 -4.12
C ARG A 212 -11.19 -4.29 -4.50
N GLU A 213 -12.51 -4.47 -4.45
CA GLU A 213 -13.18 -5.69 -4.92
C GLU A 213 -12.93 -5.90 -6.42
N ILE A 214 -13.19 -4.86 -7.23
CA ILE A 214 -12.90 -4.89 -8.68
C ILE A 214 -11.41 -5.15 -8.94
N ARG A 215 -10.50 -4.51 -8.20
CA ARG A 215 -9.06 -4.76 -8.33
C ARG A 215 -8.71 -6.23 -8.05
N ALA A 216 -9.36 -6.87 -7.08
CA ALA A 216 -9.12 -8.28 -6.79
C ALA A 216 -9.53 -9.17 -7.97
N GLU A 217 -10.66 -8.89 -8.60
CA GLU A 217 -11.13 -9.60 -9.80
C GLU A 217 -10.22 -9.35 -11.01
N VAL A 218 -9.84 -8.10 -11.25
CA VAL A 218 -8.88 -7.75 -12.32
C VAL A 218 -7.55 -8.49 -12.13
N ASN A 219 -7.05 -8.57 -10.89
CA ASN A 219 -5.83 -9.31 -10.58
C ASN A 219 -5.96 -10.81 -10.88
N GLN A 220 -7.13 -11.42 -10.68
CA GLN A 220 -7.34 -12.83 -11.02
C GLN A 220 -7.21 -13.06 -12.53
N VAL A 221 -7.80 -12.18 -13.35
CA VAL A 221 -7.69 -12.26 -14.81
C VAL A 221 -6.26 -12.01 -15.28
N MET A 222 -5.56 -11.02 -14.71
CA MET A 222 -4.15 -10.78 -14.99
C MET A 222 -3.23 -11.95 -14.58
N GLU A 223 -3.51 -12.61 -13.45
CA GLU A 223 -2.77 -13.80 -13.03
C GLU A 223 -2.94 -14.98 -14.00
N LYS A 224 -4.15 -15.17 -14.56
CA LYS A 224 -4.37 -16.14 -15.64
C LYS A 224 -3.53 -15.79 -16.87
N ALA A 225 -3.57 -14.53 -17.31
CA ALA A 225 -2.78 -14.03 -18.43
C ALA A 225 -1.26 -14.18 -18.22
N ARG A 226 -0.76 -14.00 -16.99
CA ARG A 226 0.64 -14.24 -16.61
C ARG A 226 1.02 -15.72 -16.70
N LYS A 227 0.21 -16.61 -16.13
CA LYS A 227 0.46 -18.06 -16.13
C LYS A 227 0.55 -18.63 -17.54
N GLU A 228 -0.26 -18.11 -18.44
CA GLU A 228 -0.30 -18.49 -19.86
C GLU A 228 0.68 -17.69 -20.73
N LYS A 229 1.50 -16.83 -20.12
CA LYS A 229 2.58 -16.04 -20.76
C LYS A 229 2.10 -15.03 -21.81
N MET A 230 0.85 -14.57 -21.71
CA MET A 230 0.36 -13.46 -22.53
C MET A 230 1.02 -12.14 -22.11
N ILE A 231 1.18 -11.92 -20.81
CA ILE A 231 1.94 -10.81 -20.20
C ILE A 231 2.98 -11.35 -19.22
N GLY A 232 4.12 -10.67 -19.09
CA GLY A 232 5.12 -10.93 -18.04
C GLY A 232 4.85 -10.18 -16.74
N SER A 233 4.39 -8.94 -16.84
CA SER A 233 4.06 -8.05 -15.72
C SER A 233 2.68 -7.40 -15.90
N SER A 234 2.04 -6.95 -14.80
CA SER A 234 0.75 -6.22 -14.92
C SER A 234 0.85 -4.96 -15.78
N LEU A 235 2.02 -4.32 -15.83
CA LEU A 235 2.25 -3.12 -16.66
C LEU A 235 2.19 -3.42 -18.16
N GLU A 236 2.35 -4.67 -18.61
CA GLU A 236 2.14 -5.03 -20.02
C GLU A 236 0.65 -5.11 -20.41
N ALA A 237 -0.27 -4.94 -19.47
CA ALA A 237 -1.70 -5.08 -19.70
C ALA A 237 -2.41 -3.75 -20.00
N LYS A 238 -3.43 -3.86 -20.83
CA LYS A 238 -4.57 -2.95 -20.91
C LYS A 238 -5.81 -3.67 -20.38
N VAL A 239 -6.47 -3.05 -19.41
CA VAL A 239 -7.69 -3.57 -18.79
C VAL A 239 -8.89 -2.97 -19.51
N LEU A 240 -9.78 -3.82 -19.99
CA LEU A 240 -11.10 -3.43 -20.48
C LEU A 240 -12.09 -3.67 -19.34
N LEU A 241 -12.78 -2.63 -18.89
CA LEU A 241 -13.64 -2.70 -17.71
C LEU A 241 -15.05 -2.25 -18.06
N TYR A 242 -16.02 -3.15 -17.89
CA TYR A 242 -17.45 -2.88 -18.00
C TYR A 242 -18.08 -2.99 -16.61
N VAL A 243 -18.94 -2.04 -16.25
CA VAL A 243 -19.75 -2.07 -15.01
C VAL A 243 -21.20 -1.82 -15.39
N SER A 244 -22.14 -2.68 -14.99
CA SER A 244 -23.58 -2.54 -15.29
C SER A 244 -24.18 -1.25 -14.73
N ASP A 245 -23.87 -0.91 -13.48
CA ASP A 245 -24.33 0.27 -12.75
C ASP A 245 -23.82 1.57 -13.40
N GLU A 246 -24.73 2.29 -14.07
CA GLU A 246 -24.44 3.55 -14.76
C GLU A 246 -23.93 4.66 -13.82
N ASN A 247 -24.41 4.71 -12.57
CA ASN A 247 -23.97 5.74 -11.62
C ASN A 247 -22.53 5.47 -11.18
N PHE A 248 -22.21 4.22 -10.87
CA PHE A 248 -20.84 3.84 -10.53
C PHE A 248 -19.90 3.99 -11.73
N ARG A 249 -20.34 3.64 -12.95
CA ARG A 249 -19.56 3.86 -14.18
C ARG A 249 -19.19 5.33 -14.37
N LYS A 250 -20.13 6.26 -14.16
CA LYS A 250 -19.85 7.72 -14.20
C LYS A 250 -18.83 8.17 -13.16
N GLN A 251 -18.82 7.55 -11.98
CA GLN A 251 -17.78 7.81 -10.97
C GLN A 251 -16.41 7.29 -11.44
N LEU A 252 -16.36 6.11 -12.07
CA LEU A 252 -15.14 5.56 -12.64
C LEU A 252 -14.60 6.43 -13.79
N GLU A 253 -15.46 7.01 -14.62
CA GLU A 253 -15.08 7.92 -15.70
C GLU A 253 -14.34 9.16 -15.17
N GLN A 254 -14.77 9.72 -14.02
CA GLN A 254 -14.11 10.86 -13.38
C GLN A 254 -12.68 10.55 -12.91
N ILE A 255 -12.40 9.28 -12.60
CA ILE A 255 -11.06 8.79 -12.21
C ILE A 255 -10.40 7.96 -13.34
N ASN A 256 -10.88 8.08 -14.57
CA ASN A 256 -10.23 7.51 -15.75
C ASN A 256 -10.23 8.49 -16.93
N PRO A 257 -9.66 9.70 -16.75
CA PRO A 257 -9.65 10.71 -17.81
C PRO A 257 -8.88 10.23 -19.03
N SER A 258 -9.27 10.71 -20.21
CA SER A 258 -8.51 10.45 -21.44
C SER A 258 -7.09 11.02 -21.33
N THR A 259 -6.14 10.45 -22.07
CA THR A 259 -4.72 10.87 -22.07
C THR A 259 -4.52 12.37 -22.37
N THR A 260 -5.45 13.00 -23.09
CA THR A 260 -5.39 14.42 -23.45
C THR A 260 -5.70 15.36 -22.27
N GLU A 261 -6.34 14.88 -21.20
CA GLU A 261 -6.80 15.68 -20.05
C GLU A 261 -5.89 15.53 -18.81
N LEU A 262 -4.77 14.81 -18.95
CA LEU A 262 -3.85 14.46 -17.85
C LEU A 262 -3.33 15.67 -17.06
N LYS A 263 -3.24 16.86 -17.68
CA LYS A 263 -2.76 18.09 -17.00
C LYS A 263 -3.76 18.68 -16.00
N GLN A 264 -5.04 18.28 -16.05
CA GLN A 264 -6.10 18.83 -15.19
C GLN A 264 -6.50 17.89 -14.04
N HIS A 265 -5.91 16.69 -13.98
CA HIS A 265 -6.23 15.68 -12.97
C HIS A 265 -5.11 15.60 -11.92
N ASN A 266 -5.41 15.14 -10.71
CA ASN A 266 -4.41 15.01 -9.64
C ASN A 266 -3.31 13.99 -9.95
N GLY A 267 -3.47 13.20 -11.01
CA GLY A 267 -2.47 12.26 -11.52
C GLY A 267 -2.25 11.04 -10.62
N VAL A 268 -3.05 10.85 -9.58
CA VAL A 268 -2.90 9.79 -8.57
C VAL A 268 -4.05 8.80 -8.62
N ASP A 269 -5.30 9.28 -8.69
CA ASP A 269 -6.48 8.42 -8.51
C ASP A 269 -6.86 7.61 -9.74
N GLN A 270 -6.06 7.66 -10.82
CA GLN A 270 -6.41 7.03 -12.08
C GLN A 270 -6.50 5.50 -11.96
N LEU A 271 -7.49 4.91 -12.62
CA LEU A 271 -7.71 3.46 -12.59
C LEU A 271 -6.49 2.63 -12.98
N ARG A 272 -5.67 3.12 -13.93
CA ARG A 272 -4.45 2.41 -14.33
C ARG A 272 -3.45 2.25 -13.17
N TYR A 273 -3.36 3.22 -12.27
CA TYR A 273 -2.51 3.11 -11.08
C TYR A 273 -3.14 2.18 -10.05
N LEU A 274 -4.46 2.24 -9.88
CA LEU A 274 -5.20 1.31 -9.04
C LEU A 274 -5.00 -0.14 -9.49
N PHE A 275 -5.03 -0.44 -10.79
CA PHE A 275 -4.86 -1.81 -11.29
C PHE A 275 -3.41 -2.18 -11.58
N ILE A 276 -2.47 -1.22 -11.46
CA ILE A 276 -1.05 -1.39 -11.77
C ILE A 276 -0.88 -1.93 -13.20
N CYS A 277 -1.59 -1.31 -14.14
CA CYS A 277 -1.50 -1.59 -15.56
C CYS A 277 -1.19 -0.31 -16.34
N SER A 278 -0.83 -0.44 -17.61
CA SER A 278 -0.49 0.74 -18.41
C SER A 278 -1.72 1.53 -18.85
N GLN A 279 -2.84 0.82 -19.07
CA GLN A 279 -4.03 1.39 -19.68
C GLN A 279 -5.31 0.75 -19.13
N VAL A 280 -6.36 1.57 -19.03
CA VAL A 280 -7.72 1.13 -18.68
C VAL A 280 -8.70 1.76 -19.65
N GLU A 281 -9.52 0.92 -20.29
CA GLU A 281 -10.62 1.34 -21.15
C GLU A 281 -11.94 0.99 -20.46
N LEU A 282 -12.70 2.01 -20.07
CA LEU A 282 -14.07 1.84 -19.58
C LEU A 282 -15.00 1.59 -20.76
N LEU A 283 -15.76 0.51 -20.68
CA LEU A 283 -16.69 0.07 -21.72
C LEU A 283 -18.11 0.49 -21.39
N GLU A 284 -18.85 0.98 -22.38
CA GLU A 284 -20.29 1.23 -22.25
C GLU A 284 -21.13 -0.06 -22.30
N THR A 285 -20.63 -1.09 -23.00
CA THR A 285 -21.29 -2.40 -23.16
C THR A 285 -20.26 -3.53 -23.09
N PRO A 286 -20.65 -4.75 -22.68
CA PRO A 286 -19.71 -5.87 -22.58
C PRO A 286 -19.34 -6.48 -23.94
N ASN A 287 -19.83 -5.94 -25.07
CA ASN A 287 -19.64 -6.56 -26.39
C ASN A 287 -18.17 -6.73 -26.79
N LYS A 288 -17.27 -5.83 -26.36
CA LYS A 288 -15.83 -5.95 -26.63
C LYS A 288 -15.15 -7.08 -25.85
N LEU A 289 -15.81 -7.61 -24.81
CA LEU A 289 -15.30 -8.73 -24.01
C LEU A 289 -15.58 -10.08 -24.68
N LYS A 290 -16.58 -10.15 -25.57
CA LYS A 290 -16.98 -11.39 -26.23
C LYS A 290 -15.84 -11.96 -27.07
N GLY A 291 -15.43 -13.18 -26.75
CA GLY A 291 -14.39 -13.91 -27.47
C GLY A 291 -12.96 -13.55 -27.04
N LEU A 292 -12.78 -12.72 -26.00
CA LEU A 292 -11.47 -12.55 -25.38
C LEU A 292 -11.10 -13.80 -24.57
N GLU A 293 -9.84 -14.20 -24.68
CA GLU A 293 -9.30 -15.39 -23.98
C GLU A 293 -9.08 -15.13 -22.48
N TYR A 294 -8.71 -13.88 -22.16
CA TYR A 294 -8.46 -13.39 -20.81
C TYR A 294 -9.54 -12.41 -20.41
N SER A 295 -10.73 -12.95 -20.17
CA SER A 295 -11.86 -12.19 -19.65
C SER A 295 -12.60 -12.96 -18.57
N ASP A 296 -13.31 -12.21 -17.73
CA ASP A 296 -14.30 -12.73 -16.80
C ASP A 296 -15.53 -11.81 -16.84
N GLU A 297 -16.72 -12.39 -16.78
CA GLU A 297 -17.98 -11.64 -16.91
C GLU A 297 -19.02 -12.20 -15.94
N SER A 298 -19.52 -11.32 -15.08
CA SER A 298 -20.66 -11.53 -14.20
C SER A 298 -21.83 -10.64 -14.62
N GLU A 299 -22.95 -10.73 -13.92
CA GLU A 299 -24.12 -9.88 -14.19
C GLU A 299 -23.80 -8.37 -14.09
N ASP A 300 -22.91 -8.00 -13.16
CA ASP A 300 -22.64 -6.60 -12.83
C ASP A 300 -21.28 -6.08 -13.29
N LEU A 301 -20.34 -6.97 -13.61
CA LEU A 301 -18.95 -6.62 -13.92
C LEU A 301 -18.42 -7.46 -15.07
N GLY A 302 -17.81 -6.80 -16.05
CA GLY A 302 -17.07 -7.44 -17.12
C GLY A 302 -15.62 -6.96 -17.13
N ILE A 303 -14.67 -7.90 -17.15
CA ILE A 303 -13.23 -7.62 -17.17
C ILE A 303 -12.62 -8.31 -18.38
N GLY A 304 -11.82 -7.59 -19.15
CA GLY A 304 -10.96 -8.12 -20.19
C GLY A 304 -9.52 -7.65 -20.00
N VAL A 305 -8.56 -8.52 -20.29
CA VAL A 305 -7.13 -8.18 -20.26
C VAL A 305 -6.55 -8.45 -21.65
N VAL A 306 -5.99 -7.40 -22.24
CA VAL A 306 -5.25 -7.47 -23.51
C VAL A 306 -3.86 -6.85 -23.31
N LYS A 307 -2.97 -6.98 -24.30
CA LYS A 307 -1.68 -6.28 -24.24
C LYS A 307 -1.89 -4.77 -24.34
N ALA A 308 -1.10 -4.02 -23.57
CA ALA A 308 -1.07 -2.57 -23.65
C ALA A 308 -0.60 -2.10 -25.02
N ASP A 309 -1.16 -1.00 -25.48
CA ASP A 309 -0.79 -0.36 -26.74
C ASP A 309 0.54 0.42 -26.58
N GLY A 310 1.32 0.50 -27.66
CA GLY A 310 2.58 1.24 -27.70
C GLY A 310 3.79 0.43 -27.26
N GLU A 311 4.84 1.12 -26.82
CA GLU A 311 6.13 0.53 -26.46
C GLU A 311 6.43 0.71 -24.97
N LYS A 312 7.30 -0.15 -24.44
CA LYS A 312 7.71 -0.10 -23.03
C LYS A 312 8.63 1.09 -22.78
N CYS A 313 8.32 1.90 -21.78
CA CYS A 313 9.23 2.90 -21.25
C CYS A 313 10.32 2.26 -20.38
N ASP A 314 11.60 2.57 -20.66
CA ASP A 314 12.72 2.00 -19.90
C ASP A 314 12.80 2.47 -18.43
N ARG A 315 12.23 3.63 -18.11
CA ARG A 315 12.25 4.22 -16.76
C ARG A 315 11.10 3.74 -15.88
N CYS A 316 9.84 3.94 -16.28
CA CYS A 316 8.69 3.57 -15.45
C CYS A 316 8.07 2.20 -15.78
N TRP A 317 8.55 1.53 -16.83
CA TRP A 317 8.07 0.23 -17.32
C TRP A 317 6.60 0.18 -17.75
N ASN A 318 5.91 1.32 -17.77
CA ASN A 318 4.60 1.42 -18.41
C ASN A 318 4.77 1.43 -19.93
N TYR A 319 3.73 0.96 -20.62
CA TYR A 319 3.58 1.02 -22.06
C TYR A 319 2.87 2.31 -22.44
N SER A 320 3.44 3.04 -23.39
CA SER A 320 2.87 4.27 -23.92
C SER A 320 3.06 4.32 -25.43
N VAL A 321 2.05 4.84 -26.13
CA VAL A 321 2.11 5.12 -27.57
C VAL A 321 3.01 6.32 -27.90
N HIS A 322 3.44 7.07 -26.88
CA HIS A 322 4.29 8.26 -27.01
C HIS A 322 5.77 7.97 -26.73
N VAL A 323 6.15 6.73 -26.44
CA VAL A 323 7.58 6.35 -26.39
C VAL A 323 8.19 6.57 -27.78
N GLY A 324 9.32 7.28 -27.83
CA GLY A 324 9.99 7.65 -29.08
C GLY A 324 9.68 9.06 -29.59
N GLU A 325 8.76 9.81 -28.96
CA GLU A 325 8.47 11.20 -29.35
C GLU A 325 9.54 12.20 -28.92
N SER A 326 10.26 11.92 -27.81
CA SER A 326 11.39 12.74 -27.37
C SER A 326 12.65 12.44 -28.18
N THR A 327 13.27 13.49 -28.75
CA THR A 327 14.54 13.36 -29.46
C THR A 327 15.73 13.13 -28.52
N GLU A 328 15.65 13.62 -27.29
CA GLU A 328 16.72 13.51 -26.29
C GLU A 328 16.68 12.16 -25.57
N ASP A 329 15.47 11.70 -25.24
CA ASP A 329 15.24 10.42 -24.54
C ASP A 329 14.23 9.54 -25.30
N PRO A 330 14.65 8.89 -26.40
CA PRO A 330 13.72 8.17 -27.28
C PRO A 330 13.16 6.87 -26.67
N THR A 331 13.72 6.36 -25.57
CA THR A 331 13.26 5.09 -24.95
C THR A 331 12.34 5.28 -23.75
N ILE A 332 11.93 6.51 -23.44
CA ILE A 332 11.05 6.81 -22.31
C ILE A 332 9.75 7.47 -22.74
N CYS A 333 8.72 7.35 -21.90
CA CYS A 333 7.40 7.91 -22.15
C CYS A 333 7.34 9.40 -21.80
N GLU A 334 6.27 10.06 -22.25
CA GLU A 334 5.99 11.48 -22.06
C GLU A 334 6.01 11.91 -20.59
N ARG A 335 5.55 11.04 -19.69
CA ARG A 335 5.60 11.28 -18.24
C ARG A 335 7.00 11.26 -17.67
N CYS A 336 7.84 10.35 -18.15
CA CYS A 336 9.21 10.25 -17.66
C CYS A 336 10.07 11.41 -18.15
N VAL A 337 9.86 11.88 -19.39
CA VAL A 337 10.48 13.12 -19.88
C VAL A 337 10.10 14.29 -18.97
N ALA A 338 8.80 14.49 -18.72
CA ALA A 338 8.33 15.56 -17.85
C ALA A 338 8.86 15.43 -16.41
N ALA A 339 8.95 14.21 -15.86
CA ALA A 339 9.49 13.99 -14.52
C ALA A 339 10.97 14.37 -14.42
N LEU A 340 11.78 14.04 -15.44
CA LEU A 340 13.19 14.43 -15.48
C LEU A 340 13.37 15.95 -15.64
N ALA A 341 12.40 16.62 -16.26
CA ALA A 341 12.34 18.08 -16.32
C ALA A 341 11.81 18.75 -15.03
N GLY A 342 11.34 17.97 -14.05
CA GLY A 342 10.77 18.49 -12.79
C GLY A 342 9.29 18.89 -12.88
N GLU A 343 8.58 18.44 -13.92
CA GLU A 343 7.21 18.87 -14.25
C GLU A 343 6.13 17.79 -13.98
N PHE A 344 6.49 16.63 -13.44
CA PHE A 344 5.58 15.49 -13.26
C PHE A 344 5.71 14.75 -11.93
#